data_AF-A0A524E6F7-F1
#
_entry.id   AF-A0A524E6F7-F1
#
_cell.length_a   1.000
_cell.length_b   1.000
_cell.length_c   1.000
_cell.angle_alpha   90.00
_cell.angle_beta   90.00
_cell.angle_gamma   90.00
#
_symmetry.space_group_name_H-M   'P 1'
#
loop_
_entity.id
_entity.type
_entity.pdbx_description
1 polymer ?
#
loop_
_entity_poly.entity_id
_entity_poly.type
_entity_poly.pdbx_seq_one_letter_code
_entity_poly.pdbx_strand_id
1 'polypeptide(L)'
;MIFELFVYIFGVFICLTVLLLYKFNFIDKFIWYLYWIGFAIGLCWEVPLSIADDYSPYPPVTYLTPAPLPAPFSTMAIMISASLWDGGLFLLGILFVKLICPSPHFTKSNKYELGVLIAYGQISELLVELISMSGGGWEYNVYWWNPLLFTINGNNITFLPQLIWLVAPIVYYFAIIKLKPRFSQYNQIEAKLIR
;
A
#
# COMPACT_ATOMS: atom_id res chain seq x y z
N MET A 1 4.96 -20.23 1.88
CA MET A 1 4.93 -20.72 0.50
C MET A 1 3.69 -20.26 -0.26
N ILE A 2 2.45 -20.67 0.07
CA ILE A 2 1.27 -20.28 -0.72
C ILE A 2 1.01 -18.76 -0.63
N PHE A 3 1.07 -18.18 0.57
CA PHE A 3 0.79 -16.75 0.73
C PHE A 3 1.83 -15.84 0.06
N GLU A 4 3.13 -16.11 0.22
CA GLU A 4 4.16 -15.31 -0.49
C GLU A 4 4.02 -15.41 -2.01
N LEU A 5 3.77 -16.61 -2.55
CA LEU A 5 3.51 -16.76 -3.99
C LEU A 5 2.28 -15.96 -4.42
N PHE A 6 1.24 -15.93 -3.59
CA PHE A 6 0.07 -15.08 -3.79
C PHE A 6 0.47 -13.60 -3.83
N VAL A 7 1.26 -13.10 -2.87
CA VAL A 7 1.75 -11.71 -2.87
C VAL A 7 2.51 -11.41 -4.17
N TYR A 8 3.41 -12.32 -4.60
CA TYR A 8 4.21 -12.13 -5.81
C TYR A 8 3.34 -12.02 -7.06
N ILE A 9 2.44 -12.98 -7.26
CA ILE A 9 1.57 -13.04 -8.43
C ILE A 9 0.61 -11.86 -8.45
N PHE A 10 -0.01 -11.54 -7.32
CA PHE A 10 -1.00 -10.48 -7.26
C PHE A 10 -0.37 -9.09 -7.37
N GLY A 11 0.86 -8.88 -6.89
CA GLY A 11 1.57 -7.61 -7.10
C GLY A 11 1.78 -7.33 -8.59
N VAL A 12 2.23 -8.34 -9.35
CA VAL A 12 2.35 -8.24 -10.81
C VAL A 12 0.97 -8.07 -11.46
N PHE A 13 -0.04 -8.82 -11.04
CA PHE A 13 -1.39 -8.74 -11.58
C PHE A 13 -2.02 -7.35 -11.40
N ILE A 14 -1.88 -6.76 -10.21
CA ILE A 14 -2.34 -5.40 -9.91
C ILE A 14 -1.64 -4.41 -10.84
N CYS A 15 -0.31 -4.48 -10.95
CA CYS A 15 0.47 -3.61 -11.81
C CYS A 15 0.05 -3.71 -13.28
N LEU A 16 -0.13 -4.93 -13.79
CA LEU A 16 -0.59 -5.17 -15.16
C LEU A 16 -2.00 -4.65 -15.37
N THR A 17 -2.90 -4.84 -14.39
CA THR A 17 -4.27 -4.33 -14.46
C THR A 17 -4.28 -2.80 -14.55
N VAL A 18 -3.53 -2.11 -13.68
CA VAL A 18 -3.42 -0.64 -13.71
C VAL A 18 -2.80 -0.17 -15.03
N LEU A 19 -1.78 -0.85 -15.53
CA LEU A 19 -1.17 -0.55 -16.84
C LEU A 19 -2.15 -0.69 -17.99
N LEU A 20 -2.93 -1.78 -18.03
CA LEU A 20 -3.93 -2.02 -19.06
C LEU A 20 -5.07 -1.01 -18.96
N LEU A 21 -5.56 -0.70 -17.76
CA LEU A 21 -6.58 0.32 -17.54
C LEU A 21 -6.11 1.69 -18.03
N TYR A 22 -4.84 2.04 -17.80
CA TYR A 22 -4.28 3.29 -18.32
C TYR A 22 -4.13 3.27 -19.84
N LYS A 23 -3.58 2.18 -20.40
CA LYS A 23 -3.38 2.03 -21.86
C LYS A 23 -4.69 2.07 -22.65
N PHE A 24 -5.77 1.53 -22.09
CA PHE A 24 -7.10 1.53 -22.70
C PHE A 24 -7.96 2.74 -22.29
N ASN A 25 -7.38 3.76 -21.65
CA ASN A 25 -8.04 5.00 -21.23
C ASN A 25 -9.22 4.82 -20.26
N PHE A 26 -9.27 3.73 -19.50
CA PHE A 26 -10.24 3.55 -18.41
C PHE A 26 -9.88 4.37 -17.16
N ILE A 27 -8.60 4.69 -16.97
CA ILE A 27 -8.12 5.60 -15.94
C ILE A 27 -7.32 6.74 -16.56
N ASP A 28 -7.42 7.93 -15.97
CA ASP A 28 -6.68 9.10 -16.43
C ASP A 28 -5.22 9.09 -15.94
N LYS A 29 -4.43 10.02 -16.48
CA LYS A 29 -3.04 10.24 -16.08
C LYS A 29 -2.91 10.54 -14.60
N PHE A 30 -3.91 11.17 -13.99
CA PHE A 30 -3.87 11.47 -12.55
C PHE A 30 -3.89 10.18 -11.72
N ILE A 31 -4.86 9.29 -11.96
CA ILE A 31 -4.95 7.98 -11.29
C ILE A 31 -3.71 7.13 -11.55
N TRP A 32 -3.16 7.16 -12.78
CA TRP A 32 -1.90 6.49 -13.10
C TRP A 32 -0.73 6.95 -12.22
N TYR A 33 -0.57 8.26 -12.01
CA TYR A 33 0.46 8.78 -11.11
C TYR A 33 0.20 8.42 -9.65
N LEU A 34 -1.07 8.43 -9.22
CA LEU A 34 -1.44 8.07 -7.86
C LEU A 34 -1.10 6.62 -7.52
N TYR A 35 -1.18 5.69 -8.47
CA TYR A 35 -0.69 4.33 -8.30
C TYR A 35 0.81 4.30 -7.95
N TRP A 36 1.63 4.96 -8.77
CA TRP A 36 3.08 4.97 -8.59
C TRP A 36 3.54 5.72 -7.33
N ILE A 37 2.78 6.72 -6.89
CA ILE A 37 3.03 7.35 -5.59
C ILE A 37 2.74 6.38 -4.46
N GLY A 38 1.65 5.62 -4.53
CA GLY A 38 1.36 4.58 -3.55
C GLY A 38 2.46 3.53 -3.50
N PHE A 39 2.93 3.07 -4.67
CA PHE A 39 4.09 2.18 -4.80
C PHE A 39 5.37 2.77 -4.18
N ALA A 40 5.68 4.04 -4.47
CA ALA A 40 6.86 4.70 -3.92
C ALA A 40 6.79 4.89 -2.41
N ILE A 41 5.59 5.14 -1.87
CA ILE A 41 5.32 5.18 -0.44
C ILE A 41 5.54 3.78 0.17
N GLY A 42 5.04 2.71 -0.47
CA GLY A 42 5.28 1.32 -0.07
C GLY A 42 6.75 0.98 0.10
N LEU A 43 7.56 1.36 -0.90
CA LEU A 43 9.01 1.19 -0.84
C LEU A 43 9.67 1.85 0.39
N CYS A 44 9.06 2.90 0.97
CA CYS A 44 9.61 3.55 2.16
C CYS A 44 9.60 2.67 3.42
N TRP A 45 8.78 1.62 3.49
CA TRP A 45 8.85 0.63 4.58
C TRP A 45 9.28 -0.75 4.09
N GLU A 46 8.93 -1.17 2.88
CA GLU A 46 9.33 -2.47 2.36
C GLU A 46 10.86 -2.59 2.26
N VAL A 47 11.55 -1.53 1.81
CA VAL A 47 13.02 -1.53 1.73
C VAL A 47 13.66 -1.59 3.12
N PRO A 48 13.35 -0.68 4.09
CA PRO A 48 13.95 -0.77 5.41
C PRO A 48 13.61 -2.05 6.17
N LEU A 49 12.38 -2.57 6.07
CA LEU A 49 11.99 -3.81 6.74
C LEU A 49 12.72 -5.01 6.16
N SER A 50 12.84 -5.11 4.84
CA SER A 50 13.59 -6.18 4.18
C SER A 50 15.08 -6.16 4.56
N ILE A 51 15.68 -4.97 4.61
CA ILE A 51 17.08 -4.81 5.07
C ILE A 51 17.20 -5.18 6.55
N ALA A 52 16.25 -4.76 7.39
CA ALA A 52 16.27 -5.12 8.81
C ALA A 52 16.12 -6.63 9.01
N ASP A 53 15.32 -7.30 8.19
CA ASP A 53 15.15 -8.76 8.26
C ASP A 53 16.43 -9.52 7.91
N ASP A 54 17.12 -9.11 6.85
CA ASP A 54 18.35 -9.76 6.40
C ASP A 54 19.57 -9.51 7.31
N TYR A 55 19.63 -8.36 7.99
CA TYR A 55 20.85 -7.89 8.65
C TYR A 55 20.74 -7.56 10.14
N SER A 56 19.53 -7.45 10.70
CA SER A 56 19.35 -7.13 12.13
C SER A 56 19.48 -8.39 12.97
N PRO A 57 20.10 -8.32 14.17
CA PRO A 57 19.94 -9.37 15.18
C PRO A 57 18.51 -9.43 15.74
N TYR A 58 17.66 -8.44 15.42
CA TYR A 58 16.24 -8.36 15.76
C TYR A 58 15.41 -8.24 14.47
N PRO A 59 15.18 -9.34 13.74
CA PRO A 59 14.42 -9.31 12.49
C PRO A 59 12.96 -8.89 12.77
N PRO A 60 12.39 -7.97 11.99
CA PRO A 60 11.06 -7.42 12.26
C PRO A 60 9.94 -8.44 12.04
N VAL A 61 10.17 -9.45 11.21
CA VAL A 61 9.19 -10.46 10.87
C VAL A 61 9.75 -11.87 11.10
N THR A 62 8.85 -12.83 11.26
CA THR A 62 9.16 -14.25 11.19
C THR A 62 8.28 -14.89 10.15
N TYR A 63 8.91 -15.50 9.15
CA TYR A 63 8.22 -16.25 8.11
C TYR A 63 7.77 -17.61 8.67
N LEU A 64 6.47 -17.86 8.58
CA LEU A 64 5.81 -19.04 9.13
C LEU A 64 6.03 -20.27 8.27
N THR A 65 6.42 -20.08 7.01
CA THR A 65 6.78 -21.16 6.10
C THR A 65 7.96 -20.77 5.23
N PRO A 66 8.69 -21.73 4.64
CA PRO A 66 9.80 -21.41 3.76
C PRO A 66 9.36 -20.58 2.54
N ALA A 67 10.22 -19.62 2.19
CA ALA A 67 10.07 -18.82 0.99
C ALA A 67 10.05 -19.73 -0.26
N PRO A 68 9.22 -19.40 -1.28
CA PRO A 68 9.14 -20.17 -2.52
C PRO A 68 10.37 -19.96 -3.44
N LEU A 69 11.19 -18.94 -3.17
CA LEU A 69 12.40 -18.61 -3.92
C LEU A 69 13.61 -18.57 -2.97
N PRO A 70 14.83 -18.89 -3.44
CA PRO A 70 16.03 -18.75 -2.63
C PRO A 70 16.35 -17.27 -2.36
N ALA A 71 16.98 -16.99 -1.23
CA ALA A 71 17.59 -15.67 -0.99
C ALA A 71 18.71 -15.40 -2.02
N PRO A 72 18.89 -14.14 -2.50
CA PRO A 72 18.15 -12.92 -2.14
C PRO A 72 16.90 -12.66 -3.00
N PHE A 73 16.55 -13.56 -3.92
CA PHE A 73 15.45 -13.35 -4.86
C PHE A 73 14.08 -13.28 -4.17
N SER A 74 13.86 -14.07 -3.12
CA SER A 74 12.64 -13.98 -2.31
C SER A 74 12.48 -12.60 -1.66
N THR A 75 13.54 -12.08 -1.01
CA THR A 75 13.54 -10.75 -0.38
C THR A 75 13.24 -9.63 -1.39
N MET A 76 13.88 -9.68 -2.57
CA MET A 76 13.60 -8.68 -3.62
C MET A 76 12.17 -8.82 -4.16
N ALA A 77 11.68 -10.04 -4.34
CA ALA A 77 10.34 -10.31 -4.85
C ALA A 77 9.26 -9.82 -3.87
N ILE A 78 9.41 -10.09 -2.57
CA ILE A 78 8.45 -9.60 -1.57
C ILE A 78 8.44 -8.07 -1.51
N MET A 79 9.61 -7.44 -1.44
CA MET A 79 9.76 -5.98 -1.37
C MET A 79 9.07 -5.28 -2.55
N ILE A 80 9.32 -5.75 -3.77
CA ILE A 80 8.74 -5.15 -4.98
C ILE A 80 7.25 -5.46 -5.05
N SER A 81 6.84 -6.71 -4.87
CA SER A 81 5.44 -7.10 -5.04
C SER A 81 4.54 -6.52 -3.95
N ALA A 82 4.97 -6.47 -2.70
CA ALA A 82 4.24 -5.79 -1.62
C ALA A 82 4.10 -4.29 -1.91
N SER A 83 5.14 -3.63 -2.42
CA SER A 83 5.02 -2.23 -2.84
C SER A 83 4.02 -2.03 -4.00
N LEU A 84 3.93 -2.98 -4.95
CA LEU A 84 2.91 -2.94 -6.02
C LEU A 84 1.50 -3.12 -5.46
N TRP A 85 1.35 -3.97 -4.45
CA TRP A 85 0.12 -4.10 -3.66
C TRP A 85 -0.25 -2.77 -3.01
N ASP A 86 0.69 -2.08 -2.37
CA ASP A 86 0.45 -0.79 -1.71
C ASP A 86 -0.10 0.24 -2.70
N GLY A 87 0.49 0.33 -3.89
CA GLY A 87 -0.04 1.17 -4.98
C GLY A 87 -1.51 0.89 -5.29
N GLY A 88 -1.90 -0.39 -5.35
CA GLY A 88 -3.29 -0.81 -5.56
C GLY A 88 -4.20 -0.52 -4.36
N LEU A 89 -3.75 -0.82 -3.14
CA LEU A 89 -4.49 -0.58 -1.90
C LEU A 89 -4.78 0.91 -1.72
N PHE A 90 -3.82 1.79 -2.01
CA PHE A 90 -4.03 3.23 -1.97
C PHE A 90 -5.07 3.72 -2.99
N LEU A 91 -5.09 3.15 -4.21
CA LEU A 91 -6.13 3.45 -5.19
C LEU A 91 -7.52 3.00 -4.72
N LEU A 92 -7.63 1.85 -4.06
CA LEU A 92 -8.87 1.40 -3.45
C LEU A 92 -9.31 2.35 -2.32
N GLY A 93 -8.38 2.87 -1.53
CA GLY A 93 -8.68 3.93 -0.55
C GLY A 93 -9.31 5.17 -1.20
N ILE A 94 -8.80 5.60 -2.36
CA ILE A 94 -9.41 6.70 -3.14
C ILE A 94 -10.82 6.35 -3.60
N LEU A 95 -11.06 5.10 -4.00
CA LEU A 95 -12.39 4.63 -4.38
C LEU A 95 -13.36 4.76 -3.19
N PHE A 96 -12.97 4.32 -1.98
CA PHE A 96 -13.79 4.49 -0.79
C PHE A 96 -14.10 5.96 -0.48
N VAL A 97 -13.12 6.87 -0.61
CA VAL A 97 -13.36 8.31 -0.47
C VAL A 97 -14.42 8.79 -1.47
N LYS A 98 -14.31 8.40 -2.75
CA LYS A 98 -15.28 8.80 -3.79
C LYS A 98 -16.69 8.25 -3.55
N LEU A 99 -16.79 7.07 -2.95
CA LEU A 99 -18.06 6.42 -2.64
C LEU A 99 -18.74 7.01 -1.40
N ILE A 100 -17.96 7.44 -0.40
CA ILE A 100 -18.48 7.83 0.92
C ILE A 100 -18.57 9.36 1.08
N CYS A 101 -17.58 10.11 0.58
CA CYS A 101 -17.50 11.55 0.76
C CYS A 101 -18.20 12.29 -0.40
N PRO A 102 -18.83 13.44 -0.16
CA PRO A 102 -19.39 14.26 -1.23
C PRO A 102 -18.29 14.91 -2.09
N SER A 103 -18.60 15.10 -3.38
CA SER A 103 -17.79 15.87 -4.33
C SER A 103 -17.79 17.37 -3.95
N PRO A 104 -16.73 18.16 -4.25
CA PRO A 104 -15.52 17.83 -5.01
C PRO A 104 -14.38 17.23 -4.16
N HIS A 105 -13.83 16.09 -4.61
CA HIS A 105 -12.82 15.33 -3.86
C HIS A 105 -11.40 15.89 -4.02
N PHE A 106 -10.61 15.85 -2.94
CA PHE A 106 -9.16 16.13 -2.92
C PHE A 106 -8.77 17.50 -3.50
N THR A 107 -9.68 18.47 -3.46
CA THR A 107 -9.43 19.84 -3.92
C THR A 107 -8.77 20.70 -2.86
N LYS A 108 -9.01 20.38 -1.59
CA LYS A 108 -8.44 21.00 -0.39
C LYS A 108 -8.42 19.99 0.74
N SER A 109 -7.71 20.31 1.83
CA SER A 109 -7.73 19.47 3.03
C SER A 109 -9.15 19.34 3.58
N ASN A 110 -9.61 18.10 3.70
CA ASN A 110 -10.91 17.71 4.19
C ASN A 110 -10.72 16.54 5.17
N LYS A 111 -11.02 16.79 6.44
CA LYS A 111 -10.88 15.80 7.51
C LYS A 111 -11.70 14.53 7.29
N TYR A 112 -12.81 14.59 6.54
CA TYR A 112 -13.63 13.41 6.26
C TYR A 112 -12.97 12.50 5.23
N GLU A 113 -12.39 13.06 4.16
CA GLU A 113 -11.62 12.29 3.17
C GLU A 113 -10.40 11.63 3.82
N LEU A 114 -9.67 12.39 4.64
CA LEU A 114 -8.54 11.87 5.39
C LEU A 114 -8.97 10.79 6.39
N GLY A 115 -10.07 11.00 7.10
CA GLY A 115 -10.63 10.02 8.04
C GLY A 115 -11.01 8.71 7.35
N VAL A 116 -11.61 8.77 6.16
CA VAL A 116 -11.92 7.58 5.36
C VAL A 116 -10.64 6.85 4.93
N LEU A 117 -9.61 7.56 4.48
CA LEU A 117 -8.33 6.95 4.11
C LEU A 117 -7.62 6.30 5.29
N ILE A 118 -7.62 6.94 6.46
CA ILE A 118 -7.02 6.38 7.68
C ILE A 118 -7.82 5.14 8.11
N ALA A 119 -9.14 5.22 8.20
CA ALA A 119 -9.97 4.09 8.60
C ALA A 119 -9.80 2.91 7.64
N TYR A 120 -9.80 3.18 6.33
CA TYR A 120 -9.50 2.17 5.32
C TYR A 120 -8.11 1.58 5.51
N GLY A 121 -7.07 2.41 5.70
CA GLY A 121 -5.69 1.95 5.89
C GLY A 121 -5.51 1.02 7.08
N GLN A 122 -6.11 1.36 8.23
CA GLN A 122 -6.07 0.50 9.43
C GLN A 122 -6.81 -0.82 9.21
N ILE A 123 -7.97 -0.78 8.54
CA ILE A 123 -8.72 -2.02 8.22
C ILE A 123 -7.94 -2.88 7.22
N SER A 124 -7.38 -2.27 6.17
CA SER A 124 -6.65 -3.00 5.12
C SER A 124 -5.39 -3.64 5.67
N GLU A 125 -4.65 -2.92 6.51
CA GLU A 125 -3.50 -3.48 7.21
C GLU A 125 -3.91 -4.72 8.01
N LEU A 126 -4.97 -4.61 8.82
CA LEU A 126 -5.31 -5.67 9.76
C LEU A 126 -5.73 -6.92 8.99
N LEU A 127 -6.44 -6.71 7.87
CA LEU A 127 -6.77 -7.78 6.94
C LEU A 127 -5.53 -8.41 6.31
N VAL A 128 -4.54 -7.61 5.88
CA VAL A 128 -3.29 -8.14 5.31
C VAL A 128 -2.54 -8.98 6.35
N GLU A 129 -2.40 -8.51 7.59
CA GLU A 129 -1.74 -9.26 8.66
C GLU A 129 -2.48 -10.57 8.96
N LEU A 130 -3.82 -10.52 9.08
CA LEU A 130 -4.64 -11.72 9.30
C LEU A 130 -4.56 -12.73 8.15
N ILE A 131 -4.58 -12.28 6.90
CA ILE A 131 -4.46 -13.16 5.73
C ILE A 131 -3.03 -13.73 5.66
N SER A 132 -2.01 -12.93 5.99
CA SER A 132 -0.62 -13.38 6.07
C SER A 132 -0.47 -14.53 7.06
N MET A 133 -0.89 -14.33 8.31
CA MET A 133 -0.74 -15.33 9.36
C MET A 133 -1.54 -16.60 9.06
N SER A 134 -2.79 -16.46 8.60
CA SER A 134 -3.63 -17.61 8.25
C SER A 134 -3.17 -18.34 6.99
N GLY A 135 -2.49 -17.65 6.06
CA GLY A 135 -1.91 -18.20 4.84
C GLY A 135 -0.49 -18.75 4.98
N GLY A 136 0.09 -18.71 6.18
CA GLY A 136 1.46 -19.13 6.46
C GLY A 136 2.52 -18.19 5.86
N GLY A 137 2.22 -16.89 5.74
CA GLY A 137 3.13 -15.84 5.33
C GLY A 137 4.11 -15.48 6.44
N TRP A 138 3.98 -14.27 6.96
CA TRP A 138 4.79 -13.74 8.06
C TRP A 138 3.92 -13.26 9.24
N GLU A 139 4.57 -13.19 10.39
CA GLU A 139 4.09 -12.56 11.62
C GLU A 139 5.12 -11.51 12.06
N TYR A 140 4.68 -10.36 12.58
CA TYR A 140 5.59 -9.35 13.11
C TYR A 140 6.06 -9.70 14.53
N ASN A 141 7.37 -9.58 14.76
CA ASN A 141 7.98 -9.89 16.04
C ASN A 141 7.75 -8.78 17.08
N VAL A 142 7.49 -9.19 18.31
CA VAL A 142 7.30 -8.28 19.44
C VAL A 142 8.64 -7.78 19.96
N TYR A 143 8.84 -6.47 19.93
CA TYR A 143 10.04 -5.80 20.48
C TYR A 143 9.66 -4.51 21.21
N TRP A 144 10.62 -3.88 21.89
CA TRP A 144 10.39 -2.59 22.58
C TRP A 144 9.98 -1.46 21.63
N TRP A 145 10.41 -1.51 20.37
CA TRP A 145 10.04 -0.57 19.29
C TRP A 145 8.83 -1.04 18.47
N ASN A 146 8.41 -2.31 18.63
CA ASN A 146 7.22 -2.89 18.03
C ASN A 146 6.41 -3.65 19.08
N PRO A 147 5.80 -2.96 20.05
CA PRO A 147 5.09 -3.61 21.13
C PRO A 147 3.87 -4.38 20.61
N LEU A 148 3.53 -5.44 21.35
CA LEU A 148 2.28 -6.18 21.16
C LEU A 148 1.08 -5.26 21.44
N LEU A 149 0.12 -5.23 20.53
CA LEU A 149 -1.16 -4.56 20.73
C LEU A 149 -2.19 -5.53 21.29
N PHE A 150 -2.38 -6.66 20.59
CA PHE A 150 -3.28 -7.73 20.98
C PHE A 150 -2.94 -9.01 20.21
N THR A 151 -3.61 -10.12 20.54
CA THR A 151 -3.40 -11.40 19.86
C THR A 151 -4.68 -11.89 19.18
N ILE A 152 -4.56 -12.51 18.01
CA ILE A 152 -5.66 -13.20 17.33
C ILE A 152 -5.23 -14.63 17.00
N ASN A 153 -5.99 -15.61 17.49
CA ASN A 153 -5.72 -17.04 17.30
C ASN A 153 -4.29 -17.46 17.68
N GLY A 154 -3.72 -16.83 18.71
CA GLY A 154 -2.35 -17.09 19.18
C GLY A 154 -1.25 -16.34 18.43
N ASN A 155 -1.57 -15.61 17.36
CA ASN A 155 -0.60 -14.77 16.65
C ASN A 155 -0.64 -13.32 17.17
N ASN A 156 0.48 -12.64 17.12
CA ASN A 156 0.70 -11.28 17.58
C ASN A 156 0.27 -10.26 16.53
N ILE A 157 -0.53 -9.28 16.96
CA ILE A 157 -0.78 -8.05 16.22
C ILE A 157 0.02 -6.95 16.89
N THR A 158 0.89 -6.29 16.13
CA THR A 158 1.91 -5.41 16.69
C THR A 158 1.77 -3.96 16.23
N PHE A 159 2.45 -3.04 16.92
CA PHE A 159 2.25 -1.61 16.74
C PHE A 159 2.84 -1.03 15.44
N LEU A 160 4.00 -1.51 15.00
CA LEU A 160 4.74 -0.95 13.86
C LEU A 160 3.95 -1.02 12.54
N PRO A 161 3.35 -2.15 12.15
CA PRO A 161 2.52 -2.23 10.95
C PRO A 161 1.35 -1.25 10.98
N GLN A 162 0.63 -1.18 12.11
CA GLN A 162 -0.46 -0.24 12.33
C GLN A 162 0.00 1.22 12.23
N LEU A 163 1.18 1.54 12.76
CA LEU A 163 1.76 2.89 12.68
C LEU A 163 2.12 3.26 11.24
N ILE A 164 2.72 2.34 10.48
CA ILE A 164 3.01 2.53 9.05
C ILE A 164 1.71 2.85 8.31
N TRP A 165 0.67 2.04 8.51
CA TRP A 165 -0.64 2.21 7.87
C TRP A 165 -1.50 3.32 8.47
N LEU A 166 -1.08 3.96 9.55
CA LEU A 166 -1.65 5.22 10.04
C LEU A 166 -1.02 6.40 9.32
N VAL A 167 0.32 6.40 9.17
CA VAL A 167 1.08 7.51 8.60
C VAL A 167 0.99 7.53 7.07
N ALA A 168 1.05 6.38 6.42
CA ALA A 168 1.13 6.28 4.97
C ALA A 168 -0.11 6.87 4.25
N PRO A 169 -1.36 6.63 4.68
CA PRO A 169 -2.53 7.29 4.11
C PRO A 169 -2.52 8.81 4.29
N ILE A 170 -1.93 9.33 5.38
CA ILE A 170 -1.78 10.77 5.61
C ILE A 170 -0.82 11.37 4.57
N VAL A 171 0.36 10.76 4.40
CA VAL A 171 1.35 11.17 3.40
C VAL A 171 0.75 11.13 2.00
N TYR A 172 0.05 10.04 1.69
CA TYR A 172 -0.62 9.85 0.41
C TYR A 172 -1.69 10.92 0.16
N TYR A 173 -2.53 11.22 1.14
CA TYR A 173 -3.57 12.25 1.05
C TYR A 173 -3.01 13.63 0.70
N PHE A 174 -1.94 14.05 1.38
CA PHE A 174 -1.31 15.34 1.10
C PHE A 174 -0.59 15.35 -0.26
N ALA A 175 -0.04 14.23 -0.70
CA ALA A 175 0.50 14.10 -2.05
C ALA A 175 -0.59 14.30 -3.11
N ILE A 176 -1.78 13.69 -2.92
CA ILE A 176 -2.93 13.86 -3.83
C ILE A 176 -3.35 15.34 -3.91
N ILE A 177 -3.58 16.00 -2.78
CA ILE A 177 -4.01 17.41 -2.74
C ILE A 177 -2.98 18.29 -3.46
N LYS A 178 -1.69 18.06 -3.24
CA LYS A 178 -0.62 18.84 -3.87
C LYS A 178 -0.56 18.65 -5.39
N LEU A 179 -0.91 17.47 -5.89
CA LEU A 179 -0.84 17.14 -7.31
C LEU A 179 -2.11 17.48 -8.08
N LYS A 180 -3.29 17.35 -7.46
CA LYS A 180 -4.58 17.52 -8.13
C LYS A 180 -4.69 18.81 -8.96
N PRO A 181 -4.28 20.01 -8.47
CA PRO A 181 -4.37 21.24 -9.25
C PRO A 181 -3.57 21.21 -10.56
N ARG A 182 -2.40 20.56 -10.55
CA ARG A 182 -1.53 20.47 -11.74
C ARG A 182 -2.17 19.66 -12.86
N PHE A 183 -2.85 18.57 -12.51
CA PHE A 183 -3.56 17.74 -13.47
C PHE A 183 -4.87 18.39 -13.94
N SER A 184 -5.59 19.08 -13.06
CA SER A 184 -6.75 19.87 -13.45
C SER A 184 -6.39 20.97 -14.46
N GLN A 185 -5.26 21.65 -14.27
CA GLN A 185 -4.77 22.66 -15.20
C GLN A 185 -4.32 22.06 -16.54
N TYR A 186 -3.59 20.94 -16.51
CA TYR A 186 -3.13 20.24 -17.71
C TYR A 186 -4.30 19.82 -18.62
N ASN A 187 -5.33 19.18 -18.05
CA ASN A 187 -6.50 18.73 -18.80
C ASN A 187 -7.27 19.92 -19.41
N GLN A 188 -7.29 21.08 -18.76
CA GLN A 188 -7.90 22.30 -19.31
C GLN A 188 -7.11 22.88 -20.50
N ILE A 189 -5.78 22.77 -20.50
CA ILE A 189 -4.92 23.24 -21.60
C ILE A 189 -5.07 22.31 -22.82
N GLU A 190 -5.01 20.99 -22.63
CA GLU A 190 -5.22 20.03 -23.72
C GLU A 190 -6.59 20.21 -24.38
N ALA A 191 -7.65 20.40 -23.60
CA ALA A 191 -8.99 20.63 -24.12
C ALA A 191 -9.12 21.92 -24.95
N LYS A 192 -8.25 22.92 -24.74
CA LYS A 192 -8.19 24.15 -25.53
C LYS A 192 -7.39 24.00 -26.82
N LEU A 193 -6.42 23.09 -26.88
CA LEU A 193 -5.56 22.88 -28.06
C LEU A 193 -6.22 22.00 -29.14
N ILE A 194 -7.26 21.24 -28.78
CA ILE A 194 -8.00 20.34 -29.68
C ILE A 194 -9.23 21.03 -30.31
N ARG A 195 -9.48 22.31 -29.99
CA ARG A 195 -10.53 23.15 -30.60
C ARG A 195 -9.93 24.14 -31.57
#